data_AF-A0A5Q4SIV8-F1
#
_entry.id   AF-A0A5Q4SIV8-F1
#
_cell.length_a   1.000
_cell.length_b   1.000
_cell.length_c   1.000
_cell.angle_alpha   90.00
_cell.angle_beta   90.00
_cell.angle_gamma   90.00
#
_symmetry.space_group_name_H-M   'P 1'
#
loop_
_entity.id
_entity.type
_entity.pdbx_description
1 polymer ?
#
loop_
_entity_poly.entity_id
_entity_poly.type
_entity_poly.pdbx_seq_one_letter_code
_entity_poly.pdbx_strand_id
1 'polypeptide(L)' 'MNGDGTTLWEVAVLDGGPADRLRVRVADRPGVVQVTCPCELDAPSSGVRVDALYVYRREPRARGGSLRYGFDAASP' A
#
# COMPACT_ATOMS: atom_id res chain seq x y z
N MET A 1 -0.31 -23.86 -22.72
CA MET A 1 -0.55 -23.33 -21.36
C MET A 1 0.51 -23.94 -20.46
N ASN A 2 1.63 -23.23 -20.25
CA ASN A 2 2.73 -23.69 -19.40
C ASN A 2 2.83 -22.70 -18.23
N GLY A 3 2.64 -23.20 -17.02
CA GLY A 3 2.72 -22.41 -15.79
C GLY A 3 4.16 -22.28 -15.30
N ASP A 4 4.78 -21.14 -15.58
CA ASP A 4 5.77 -20.56 -14.68
C ASP A 4 5.04 -19.55 -13.80
N GLY A 5 4.41 -20.07 -12.73
CA GLY A 5 3.77 -19.28 -11.68
C GLY A 5 4.79 -18.60 -10.77
N THR A 6 5.82 -17.96 -11.33
CA THR A 6 6.80 -17.18 -10.56
C THR A 6 6.25 -15.78 -10.39
N THR A 7 5.44 -15.57 -9.35
CA THR A 7 5.07 -14.24 -8.89
C THR A 7 6.34 -13.42 -8.73
N LEU A 8 6.54 -12.40 -9.57
CA LEU A 8 7.75 -11.58 -9.53
C LEU A 8 7.62 -10.63 -8.34
N TRP A 9 8.28 -10.99 -7.24
CA TRP A 9 8.35 -10.16 -6.05
C TRP A 9 9.30 -8.99 -6.26
N GLU A 10 8.81 -7.78 -6.03
CA GLU A 10 9.60 -6.56 -6.13
C GLU A 10 9.46 -5.71 -4.87
N VAL A 11 10.54 -5.03 -4.48
CA VAL A 11 10.50 -4.07 -3.39
C VAL A 11 9.93 -2.76 -3.91
N ALA A 12 8.83 -2.33 -3.30
CA ALA A 12 8.22 -1.04 -3.53
C ALA A 12 8.42 -0.10 -2.33
N VAL A 13 8.49 1.19 -2.60
CA VAL A 13 8.49 2.24 -1.58
C VAL A 13 7.14 2.95 -1.61
N LEU A 14 6.51 3.10 -0.44
CA LEU A 14 5.36 3.98 -0.28
C LEU A 14 5.87 5.41 -0.07
N ASP A 15 5.37 6.36 -0.85
CA ASP A 15 5.79 7.77 -0.86
C ASP A 15 4.63 8.66 -0.41
N GLY A 16 4.88 9.49 0.60
CA GLY A 16 3.88 10.34 1.25
C GLY A 16 2.96 9.58 2.21
N GLY A 17 1.99 10.32 2.78
CA GLY A 17 0.99 9.75 3.69
C GLY A 17 1.57 9.19 5.00
N PRO A 18 0.78 8.42 5.76
CA PRO A 18 1.20 7.86 7.06
C PRO A 18 2.23 6.74 6.96
N ALA A 19 2.46 6.17 5.78
CA ALA A 19 3.42 5.10 5.55
C ALA A 19 4.61 5.56 4.69
N ASP A 20 4.93 6.85 4.75
CA ASP A 20 6.03 7.44 3.98
C ASP A 20 7.35 6.68 4.19
N ARG A 21 8.04 6.40 3.07
CA ARG A 21 9.30 5.64 2.96
C ARG A 21 9.22 4.17 3.39
N LEU A 22 8.04 3.65 3.70
CA LEU A 22 7.88 2.24 4.02
C LEU A 22 8.24 1.38 2.79
N ARG A 23 9.07 0.36 3.01
CA ARG A 23 9.46 -0.60 1.98
C ARG A 23 8.65 -1.88 2.12
N VAL A 24 7.90 -2.22 1.07
CA VAL A 24 7.03 -3.41 1.03
C VAL A 24 7.40 -4.30 -0.15
N ARG A 25 7.25 -5.61 -0.01
CA ARG A 25 7.37 -6.54 -1.15
C ARG A 25 6.00 -6.75 -1.77
N VAL A 26 5.89 -6.50 -3.06
CA VAL A 26 4.64 -6.69 -3.80
C VAL A 26 4.82 -7.72 -4.92
N ALA A 27 3.76 -8.49 -5.12
CA ALA A 27 3.61 -9.48 -6.15
C ALA A 27 3.04 -8.84 -7.43
N ASP A 28 3.64 -9.06 -8.59
CA ASP A 28 3.07 -8.68 -9.90
C ASP A 28 2.80 -7.17 -10.08
N ARG A 29 3.41 -6.33 -9.24
CA ARG A 29 3.33 -4.86 -9.27
C ARG A 29 1.87 -4.39 -9.33
N PRO A 30 1.05 -4.55 -8.28
CA PRO A 30 -0.35 -4.15 -8.32
C PRO A 30 -0.50 -2.66 -8.66
N GLY A 31 -1.63 -2.26 -9.24
CA GLY A 31 -1.88 -0.84 -9.51
C GLY A 31 -2.11 -0.01 -8.25
N VAL A 32 -2.57 -0.65 -7.18
CA VAL A 32 -2.97 -0.04 -5.91
C VAL A 32 -2.51 -0.92 -4.75
N VAL A 33 -2.06 -0.28 -3.67
CA VAL A 33 -1.77 -0.91 -2.37
C VAL A 33 -2.58 -0.18 -1.30
N GLN A 34 -3.15 -0.94 -0.36
CA GLN A 34 -3.90 -0.41 0.78
C GLN A 34 -3.09 -0.59 2.05
N VAL A 35 -3.03 0.47 2.86
CA VAL A 35 -2.45 0.44 4.21
C VAL A 35 -3.57 0.71 5.21
N THR A 36 -3.69 -0.13 6.22
CA THR A 36 -4.63 0.08 7.33
C THR A 36 -3.89 0.36 8.62
N CYS A 37 -4.36 1.34 9.38
CA CYS A 37 -3.82 1.68 10.69
C CYS A 37 -4.95 1.67 11.72
N PRO A 38 -4.81 0.98 12.87
CA PRO A 38 -5.84 0.98 13.89
C PRO A 38 -6.07 2.39 14.43
N CYS A 39 -7.32 2.80 14.55
CA CYS A 39 -7.69 4.04 15.21
C CYS A 39 -7.95 3.78 16.70
N GLU A 40 -7.46 4.66 17.55
CA GLU A 40 -7.82 4.64 18.97
C GLU A 40 -9.26 5.12 19.14
N LEU A 41 -10.05 4.35 19.89
CA LEU A 41 -11.41 4.73 20.27
C LEU A 41 -11.34 5.46 21.61
N ASP A 42 -11.96 6.64 21.67
CA ASP A 42 -12.07 7.44 22.89
C ASP A 42 -12.85 6.70 24.00
N ALA A 43 -13.82 5.87 23.60
CA ALA A 43 -14.53 4.95 24.49
C ALA A 43 -14.60 3.55 23.85
N PRO A 44 -14.33 2.46 24.60
CA PRO A 44 -14.49 1.11 24.09
C PRO A 44 -15.96 0.84 23.75
N SER A 45 -16.26 0.64 22.47
CA SER A 45 -17.56 0.14 22.03
C SER A 45 -17.48 -1.35 21.75
N SER A 46 -18.31 -2.14 22.41
CA SER A 46 -18.27 -3.61 22.32
C SER A 46 -18.39 -4.10 20.87
N GLY A 47 -17.33 -4.74 20.37
CA GLY A 47 -17.32 -5.43 19.08
C GLY A 47 -17.02 -4.57 17.84
N VAL A 48 -16.69 -3.28 18.01
CA VAL A 48 -16.36 -2.39 16.89
C VAL A 48 -14.85 -2.16 16.84
N ARG A 49 -14.26 -2.31 15.65
CA ARG A 49 -12.88 -1.92 15.34
C ARG A 49 -12.92 -0.85 14.25
N VAL A 50 -12.17 0.23 14.44
CA VAL A 50 -11.99 1.28 13.45
C VAL A 50 -10.54 1.26 12.99
N ASP A 51 -10.33 1.17 11.69
CA ASP A 51 -9.01 1.30 11.06
C ASP A 51 -9.09 2.42 10.02
N ALA A 52 -8.10 3.32 10.03
CA ALA A 52 -7.90 4.26 8.96
C ALA A 52 -7.35 3.53 7.73
N LEU A 53 -7.97 3.73 6.58
CA LEU A 53 -7.57 3.17 5.31
C LEU A 53 -6.85 4.24 4.48
N TYR A 54 -5.67 3.90 3.97
CA TYR A 54 -4.87 4.78 3.13
C TYR A 54 -4.54 4.06 1.82
N VAL A 55 -4.89 4.70 0.71
CA VAL A 55 -4.69 4.15 -0.63
C VAL A 55 -3.41 4.71 -1.23
N TYR A 56 -2.58 3.83 -1.77
CA TYR A 56 -1.34 4.19 -2.46
C TYR A 56 -1.39 3.67 -3.89
N ARG A 57 -1.17 4.55 -4.88
CA ARG A 57 -1.22 4.20 -6.31
C ARG A 57 0.16 4.11 -6.91
N ARG A 58 0.36 3.13 -7.78
CA ARG A 58 1.64 2.91 -8.46
C ARG A 58 2.00 4.14 -9.30
N GLU A 59 3.17 4.71 -9.06
CA GLU A 59 3.63 5.87 -9.81
C GLU A 59 4.12 5.46 -11.21
N PRO A 60 3.70 6.18 -12.28
CA PRO A 60 4.15 5.88 -13.63
C PRO A 60 5.61 6.31 -13.91
N ARG A 61 6.22 7.11 -13.03
CA ARG A 61 7.58 7.68 -13.22
C ARG A 61 8.54 7.28 -12.09
N ALA A 62 8.74 5.98 -11.88
CA ALA A 62 9.89 5.50 -11.14
C ALA A 62 11.18 5.71 -11.97
N ARG A 63 11.71 6.94 -12.02
CA ARG A 63 13.04 7.19 -12.60
C ARG A 63 14.08 6.42 -11.77
N GLY A 64 14.70 5.40 -12.36
CA GLY A 64 15.87 4.74 -11.76
C GLY A 64 15.65 3.39 -11.07
N GLY A 65 14.53 2.70 -11.32
CA GLY A 65 14.46 1.24 -11.08
C GLY A 65 13.99 0.77 -9.71
N SER A 66 13.28 1.61 -8.94
CA SER A 66 12.58 1.16 -7.74
C SER A 66 11.09 1.45 -7.87
N LEU A 67 10.25 0.43 -7.73
CA LEU A 67 8.80 0.56 -7.71
C LEU A 67 8.36 1.52 -6.60
N ARG A 68 7.45 2.44 -6.92
CA ARG A 68 6.93 3.43 -5.97
C ARG A 68 5.42 3.49 -6.02
N TYR A 69 4.82 3.70 -4.86
CA TYR A 69 3.40 4.00 -4.75
C TYR A 69 3.23 5.32 -4.02
N GLY A 70 2.60 6.29 -4.67
CA GLY A 70 2.29 7.58 -4.08
C GLY A 70 0.97 7.53 -3.32
N PHE A 71 0.89 8.21 -2.18
CA PHE A 71 -0.33 8.36 -1.41
C PHE A 71 -1.42 9.08 -2.22
N ASP A 72 -2.60 8.48 -2.31
CA ASP A 72 -3.79 9.06 -2.96
C ASP A 72 -4.74 9.61 -1.89
N ALA A 73 -4.60 10.91 -1.61
CA ALA A 73 -5.46 11.62 -0.68
C ALA A 73 -6.90 11.86 -1.20
N ALA A 74 -7.14 11.64 -2.50
CA ALA A 74 -8.46 11.80 -3.12
C ALA A 74 -9.28 10.50 -3.10
N SER A 75 -8.66 9.37 -2.74
CA SER A 75 -9.34 8.09 -2.57
C SER A 75 -9.91 7.96 -1.14
N PRO A 76 -11.21 7.62 -1.01
CA PRO A 76 -11.88 7.46 0.28
C PRO A 76 -11.50 6.17 1.02
#